data_AF-A0A1J5PBY4-F1
#
_entry.id   AF-A0A1J5PBY4-F1
#
_cell.length_a   1.000
_cell.length_b   1.000
_cell.length_c   1.000
_cell.angle_alpha   90.00
_cell.angle_beta   90.00
_cell.angle_gamma   90.00
#
_symmetry.space_group_name_H-M   'P 1'
#
loop_
_entity.id
_entity.type
_entity.pdbx_description
1 polymer ?
#
loop_
_entity_poly.entity_id
_entity_poly.type
_entity_poly.pdbx_seq_one_letter_code
_entity_poly.pdbx_strand_id
1 'polypeptide(L)'
;MQLAVELADLLHLDLLGLFLEDTSLRDLASIPFSREFRSLGGGWHTIDLDQLSHDFELAARGIERKFVSAAKRLLTGYQFEVARGPMAKTFTTLSRIDDIVMIVDEEILNECAEPRQMVWFADVTVENRPMVISSYTAKEASGSFCDRGGRFGSHSSNESMAPVYYKKMAFISFFNAGVRALDIRDPYHPTEVGYFIPSITAATDKRCVKIDGKDRCKVAIQTNNVETDERGYIYIVDRANTGLHILELTGAARAVAGLP
;
A
#
# COMPACT_ATOMS: atom_id res chain seq x y z
N MET A 1 -8.61 -3.19 6.68
CA MET A 1 -9.52 -2.89 7.82
C MET A 1 -9.66 -4.07 8.76
N GLN A 2 -10.26 -5.20 8.35
CA GLN A 2 -10.37 -6.40 9.22
C GLN A 2 -9.01 -6.87 9.77
N LEU A 3 -8.01 -6.91 8.90
CA LEU A 3 -6.63 -7.25 9.28
C LEU A 3 -5.99 -6.28 10.27
N ALA A 4 -6.23 -4.97 10.10
CA ALA A 4 -5.70 -3.95 11.02
C ALA A 4 -6.34 -4.08 12.42
N VAL A 5 -7.63 -4.44 12.47
CA VAL A 5 -8.36 -4.74 13.70
C VAL A 5 -7.81 -6.01 14.36
N GLU A 6 -7.65 -7.10 13.61
CA GLU A 6 -7.11 -8.36 14.14
C GLU A 6 -5.68 -8.20 14.67
N LEU A 7 -4.86 -7.39 13.99
CA LEU A 7 -3.50 -7.07 14.43
C LEU A 7 -3.49 -6.21 15.70
N ALA A 8 -4.33 -5.17 15.77
CA ALA A 8 -4.46 -4.33 16.95
C ALA A 8 -4.94 -5.13 18.18
N ASP A 9 -5.85 -6.09 17.98
CA ASP A 9 -6.33 -6.98 19.05
C ASP A 9 -5.23 -7.92 19.54
N LEU A 10 -4.50 -8.55 18.61
CA LEU A 10 -3.38 -9.45 18.90
C LEU A 10 -2.23 -8.75 19.66
N LEU A 11 -1.98 -7.49 19.35
CA LEU A 11 -0.90 -6.70 19.93
C LEU A 11 -1.33 -5.82 21.11
N HIS A 12 -2.63 -5.82 21.46
CA HIS A 12 -3.21 -4.96 22.49
C HIS A 12 -2.93 -3.46 22.26
N LEU A 13 -3.15 -2.98 21.04
CA LEU A 13 -2.95 -1.59 20.63
C LEU A 13 -4.28 -0.87 20.36
N ASP A 14 -4.31 0.45 20.53
CA ASP A 14 -5.42 1.29 20.04
C ASP A 14 -5.34 1.43 18.52
N LEU A 15 -6.50 1.49 17.85
CA LEU A 15 -6.56 1.58 16.38
C LEU A 15 -7.08 2.94 15.89
N LEU A 16 -6.23 3.68 15.19
CA LEU A 16 -6.60 4.93 14.50
C LEU A 16 -6.86 4.66 13.01
N GLY A 17 -8.06 4.96 12.53
CA GLY A 17 -8.38 5.02 11.11
C GLY A 17 -8.30 6.46 10.61
N LEU A 18 -7.52 6.71 9.57
CA LEU A 18 -7.40 8.04 8.95
C LEU A 18 -7.93 7.99 7.51
N PHE A 19 -8.88 8.87 7.19
CA PHE A 19 -9.30 9.12 5.82
C PHE A 19 -8.81 10.50 5.38
N LEU A 20 -7.97 10.50 4.35
CA LEU A 20 -7.39 11.72 3.78
C LEU A 20 -8.22 12.15 2.56
N GLU A 21 -8.87 13.31 2.66
CA GLU A 21 -9.52 13.96 1.52
C GLU A 21 -8.46 14.81 0.80
N ASP A 22 -7.96 14.29 -0.33
CA ASP A 22 -6.99 15.02 -1.16
C ASP A 22 -7.66 16.21 -1.86
N THR A 23 -7.28 17.43 -1.46
CA THR A 23 -7.80 18.63 -2.11
C THR A 23 -7.21 18.87 -3.50
N SER A 24 -6.18 18.13 -3.93
CA SER A 24 -5.59 18.31 -5.27
C SER A 24 -6.61 18.07 -6.38
N LEU A 25 -7.61 17.19 -6.16
CA LEU A 25 -8.69 16.98 -7.13
C LEU A 25 -9.66 18.17 -7.19
N ARG A 26 -9.90 18.84 -6.05
CA ARG A 26 -10.63 20.12 -6.01
C ARG A 26 -9.83 21.23 -6.67
N ASP A 27 -8.53 21.30 -6.43
CA ASP A 27 -7.66 22.29 -7.06
C ASP A 27 -7.64 22.09 -8.58
N LEU A 28 -7.53 20.83 -9.05
CA LEU A 28 -7.65 20.46 -10.46
C LEU A 28 -9.01 20.85 -11.04
N ALA A 29 -10.10 20.64 -10.31
CA ALA A 29 -11.45 21.01 -10.72
C ALA A 29 -11.68 22.53 -10.76
N SER A 30 -10.90 23.31 -10.00
CA SER A 30 -10.94 24.78 -10.04
C SER A 30 -10.26 25.39 -11.28
N ILE A 31 -9.50 24.58 -12.04
CA ILE A 31 -8.82 25.04 -13.25
C ILE A 31 -9.85 25.14 -14.41
N PRO A 32 -10.00 26.30 -15.08
CA PRO A 32 -11.09 26.56 -16.03
C PRO A 32 -11.21 25.60 -17.22
N PHE A 33 -10.15 24.86 -17.55
CA PHE A 33 -10.09 23.91 -18.66
C PHE A 33 -10.02 22.45 -18.23
N SER A 34 -10.05 22.17 -16.92
CA SER A 34 -10.07 20.80 -16.42
C SER A 34 -11.42 20.13 -16.68
N ARG A 35 -11.38 18.92 -17.22
CA ARG A 35 -12.57 18.14 -17.59
C ARG A 35 -12.37 16.67 -17.27
N GLU A 36 -13.42 16.04 -16.78
CA GLU A 36 -13.48 14.58 -16.63
C GLU A 36 -14.03 13.94 -17.91
N PHE A 37 -13.50 12.80 -18.31
CA PHE A 37 -14.07 12.02 -19.41
C PHE A 37 -14.91 10.88 -18.86
N ARG A 38 -16.22 10.92 -19.10
CA ARG A 38 -17.15 9.87 -18.67
C ARG A 38 -17.49 8.96 -19.85
N SER A 39 -16.89 7.76 -19.88
CA SER A 39 -17.05 6.77 -20.95
C SER A 39 -18.51 6.33 -21.16
N LEU A 40 -19.30 6.29 -20.08
CA LEU A 40 -20.72 5.91 -20.11
C LEU A 40 -21.68 7.12 -20.18
N GLY A 41 -21.15 8.34 -20.05
CA GLY A 41 -21.92 9.58 -19.90
C GLY A 41 -21.79 10.56 -21.06
N GLY A 42 -21.23 10.14 -22.20
CA GLY A 42 -21.24 10.93 -23.43
C GLY A 42 -20.11 11.96 -23.60
N GLY A 43 -18.94 11.76 -22.97
CA GLY A 43 -17.73 12.52 -23.31
C GLY A 43 -17.16 13.37 -22.18
N TRP A 44 -16.59 14.53 -22.54
CA TRP A 44 -15.90 15.44 -21.61
C TRP A 44 -16.89 16.33 -20.85
N HIS A 45 -16.82 16.29 -19.52
CA HIS A 45 -17.65 17.09 -18.61
C HIS A 45 -16.78 18.00 -17.75
N THR A 46 -17.31 19.12 -17.29
CA THR A 46 -16.66 19.93 -16.26
C THR A 46 -16.75 19.19 -14.93
N ILE A 47 -15.67 19.23 -14.15
CA ILE A 47 -15.67 18.63 -12.82
C ILE A 47 -16.51 19.51 -11.89
N ASP A 48 -17.65 18.99 -11.42
CA ASP A 48 -18.53 19.69 -10.48
C ASP A 48 -17.94 19.58 -9.07
N LEU A 49 -17.51 20.72 -8.52
CA LEU A 49 -16.89 20.81 -7.21
C LEU A 49 -17.83 20.45 -6.06
N ASP A 50 -19.11 20.76 -6.17
CA ASP A 50 -20.10 20.50 -5.12
C ASP A 50 -20.43 19.00 -5.11
N GLN A 51 -20.62 18.41 -6.29
CA GLN A 51 -20.81 16.97 -6.42
C GLN A 51 -19.59 16.19 -5.95
N LEU A 52 -18.38 16.60 -6.35
CA LEU A 52 -17.14 15.96 -5.94
C LEU A 52 -16.96 16.00 -4.41
N SER A 53 -17.25 17.15 -3.80
CA SER A 53 -17.20 17.32 -2.35
C SER A 53 -18.20 16.40 -1.64
N HIS A 54 -19.41 16.31 -2.17
CA HIS A 54 -20.44 15.41 -1.65
C HIS A 54 -20.02 13.94 -1.75
N ASP A 55 -19.42 13.54 -2.88
CA ASP A 55 -18.95 12.18 -3.10
C ASP A 55 -17.81 11.80 -2.13
N PHE A 56 -16.88 12.72 -1.86
CA PHE A 56 -15.84 12.53 -0.84
C PHE A 56 -16.43 12.36 0.57
N GLU A 57 -17.42 13.16 0.95
CA GLU A 57 -18.09 13.02 2.24
C GLU A 57 -18.84 11.68 2.37
N LEU A 58 -19.53 11.26 1.30
CA LEU A 58 -20.18 9.95 1.25
C LEU A 58 -19.17 8.80 1.34
N ALA A 59 -18.03 8.92 0.66
CA ALA A 59 -16.95 7.95 0.71
C ALA A 59 -16.35 7.86 2.13
N ALA A 60 -16.04 9.01 2.75
CA ALA A 60 -15.52 9.08 4.12
C ALA A 60 -16.48 8.41 5.11
N ARG A 61 -17.78 8.77 5.09
CA ARG A 61 -18.81 8.15 5.93
C ARG A 61 -19.01 6.65 5.63
N GLY A 62 -18.84 6.25 4.38
CA GLY A 62 -18.88 4.86 3.96
C GLY A 62 -17.76 4.04 4.58
N ILE A 63 -16.54 4.59 4.55
CA ILE A 63 -15.33 3.98 5.11
C ILE A 63 -15.38 3.98 6.64
N GLU A 64 -15.77 5.10 7.26
CA GLU A 64 -15.97 5.19 8.71
C GLU A 64 -16.92 4.11 9.23
N ARG A 65 -18.09 3.93 8.59
CA ARG A 65 -19.03 2.87 8.96
C ARG A 65 -18.43 1.47 8.86
N LYS A 66 -17.65 1.21 7.81
CA LYS A 66 -16.92 -0.05 7.67
C LYS A 66 -15.85 -0.21 8.76
N PHE A 67 -15.21 0.90 9.15
CA PHE A 67 -14.15 0.94 10.16
C PHE A 67 -14.70 0.60 11.52
N VAL A 68 -15.72 1.34 11.95
CA VAL A 68 -16.41 1.10 13.21
C VAL A 68 -16.99 -0.32 13.26
N SER A 69 -17.59 -0.80 12.16
CA SER A 69 -18.15 -2.16 12.13
C SER A 69 -17.09 -3.24 12.31
N ALA A 70 -15.89 -3.04 11.78
CA ALA A 70 -14.76 -3.95 11.96
C ALA A 70 -14.14 -3.80 13.36
N ALA A 71 -13.90 -2.56 13.80
CA ALA A 71 -13.17 -2.22 15.03
C ALA A 71 -13.98 -2.39 16.32
N LYS A 72 -15.32 -2.44 16.27
CA LYS A 72 -16.19 -2.54 17.46
C LYS A 72 -15.93 -3.75 18.38
N ARG A 73 -15.17 -4.74 17.90
CA ARG A 73 -14.83 -5.97 18.64
C ARG A 73 -13.48 -5.87 19.35
N LEU A 74 -12.70 -4.81 19.11
CA LEU A 74 -11.45 -4.56 19.83
C LEU A 74 -11.74 -4.33 21.32
N LEU A 75 -10.91 -4.93 22.16
CA LEU A 75 -10.91 -4.70 23.60
C LEU A 75 -10.21 -3.37 23.97
N THR A 76 -9.39 -2.84 23.07
CA THR A 76 -8.69 -1.56 23.15
C THR A 76 -9.52 -0.42 22.52
N GLY A 77 -9.03 0.82 22.61
CA GLY A 77 -9.67 1.98 22.01
C GLY A 77 -9.54 2.00 20.49
N TYR A 78 -10.48 2.69 19.83
CA TYR A 78 -10.37 3.00 18.41
C TYR A 78 -10.88 4.41 18.13
N GLN A 79 -10.32 5.04 17.12
CA GLN A 79 -10.69 6.37 16.66
C GLN A 79 -10.71 6.42 15.14
N PHE A 80 -11.58 7.25 14.57
CA PHE A 80 -11.58 7.54 13.14
C PHE A 80 -11.49 9.05 12.94
N GLU A 81 -10.57 9.48 12.09
CA GLU A 81 -10.36 10.88 11.75
C GLU A 81 -10.47 11.09 10.24
N VAL A 82 -11.07 12.22 9.87
CA VAL A 82 -11.07 12.72 8.50
C VAL A 82 -10.14 13.93 8.47
N ALA A 83 -9.01 13.78 7.80
CA ALA A 83 -8.08 14.87 7.57
C ALA A 83 -8.30 15.43 6.15
N ARG A 84 -8.39 16.76 6.05
CA ARG A 84 -8.62 17.49 4.80
C ARG A 84 -7.42 18.38 4.51
N GLY A 85 -6.84 18.24 3.33
CA GLY A 85 -5.77 19.13 2.89
C GLY A 85 -5.09 18.66 1.61
N PRO A 86 -4.29 19.53 0.97
CA PRO A 86 -3.44 19.09 -0.12
C PRO A 86 -2.51 18.02 0.41
N MET A 87 -2.39 16.88 -0.27
CA MET A 87 -1.41 15.85 0.11
C MET A 87 -0.03 16.47 0.33
N ALA A 88 0.36 17.40 -0.56
CA ALA A 88 1.57 18.19 -0.45
C ALA A 88 1.70 18.96 0.88
N LYS A 89 0.62 19.52 1.45
CA LYS A 89 0.65 20.29 2.70
C LYS A 89 0.75 19.40 3.94
N THR A 90 0.14 18.21 3.89
CA THR A 90 0.31 17.18 4.94
C THR A 90 1.72 16.63 4.91
N PHE A 91 2.26 16.35 3.70
CA PHE A 91 3.67 16.03 3.54
C PHE A 91 4.56 17.17 4.02
N THR A 92 4.35 18.43 3.67
CA THR A 92 5.26 19.52 4.06
C THR A 92 5.16 19.93 5.53
N THR A 93 4.08 19.55 6.22
CA THR A 93 4.00 19.70 7.69
C THR A 93 4.76 18.60 8.43
N LEU A 94 4.89 17.41 7.83
CA LEU A 94 5.55 16.23 8.42
C LEU A 94 6.99 16.03 7.90
N SER A 95 7.27 16.52 6.70
CA SER A 95 8.52 16.35 5.96
C SER A 95 9.33 17.64 6.02
N ARG A 96 10.62 17.50 6.34
CA ARG A 96 11.58 18.58 6.23
C ARG A 96 11.93 18.81 4.77
N ILE A 97 12.46 19.98 4.47
CA ILE A 97 12.92 20.47 3.17
C ILE A 97 14.09 19.62 2.61
N ASP A 98 14.44 18.49 3.24
CA ASP A 98 15.54 17.58 2.86
C ASP A 98 15.07 16.11 2.78
N ASP A 99 13.76 15.86 2.76
CA ASP A 99 13.21 14.50 2.84
C ASP A 99 13.01 13.85 1.46
N ILE A 100 13.17 12.53 1.46
CA ILE A 100 12.75 11.66 0.36
C ILE A 100 11.43 11.01 0.75
N VAL A 101 10.47 11.00 -0.18
CA VAL A 101 9.19 10.33 -0.02
C VAL A 101 9.20 9.02 -0.80
N MET A 102 8.98 7.89 -0.10
CA MET A 102 8.72 6.60 -0.73
C MET A 102 7.22 6.47 -0.97
N ILE A 103 6.84 6.26 -2.23
CA ILE A 103 5.46 6.10 -2.68
C ILE A 103 5.27 4.63 -3.03
N VAL A 104 4.25 4.01 -2.46
CA VAL A 104 3.89 2.61 -2.73
C VAL A 104 2.52 2.61 -3.40
N ASP A 105 2.51 2.30 -4.70
CA ASP A 105 1.26 2.15 -5.44
C ASP A 105 0.56 0.82 -5.11
N GLU A 106 -0.74 0.71 -5.40
CA GLU A 106 -1.51 -0.53 -5.19
C GLU A 106 -1.87 -1.20 -6.53
N GLU A 107 -1.42 -2.44 -6.71
CA GLU A 107 -1.96 -3.34 -7.75
C GLU A 107 -3.39 -3.79 -7.39
N ILE A 108 -4.31 -3.68 -8.34
CA ILE A 108 -5.75 -3.87 -8.19
C ILE A 108 -6.25 -5.08 -9.00
N LEU A 109 -5.68 -5.33 -10.18
CA LEU A 109 -6.08 -6.37 -11.11
C LEU A 109 -5.18 -7.61 -11.00
N ASN A 110 -5.77 -8.76 -11.30
CA ASN A 110 -5.05 -10.04 -11.32
C ASN A 110 -4.34 -10.22 -12.67
N GLU A 111 -3.26 -11.00 -12.65
CA GLU A 111 -2.54 -11.47 -13.83
C GLU A 111 -2.06 -10.33 -14.75
N CYS A 112 -1.59 -9.23 -14.16
CA CYS A 112 -0.97 -8.10 -14.86
C CYS A 112 -1.87 -7.49 -15.95
N ALA A 113 -3.18 -7.46 -15.70
CA ALA A 113 -4.16 -6.87 -16.62
C ALA A 113 -4.21 -5.32 -16.56
N GLU A 114 -3.27 -4.70 -15.85
CA GLU A 114 -3.11 -3.26 -15.74
C GLU A 114 -1.62 -2.86 -15.84
N PRO A 115 -1.30 -1.55 -15.98
CA PRO A 115 0.06 -1.09 -15.81
C PRO A 115 0.59 -1.48 -14.43
N ARG A 116 1.77 -2.10 -14.43
CA ARG A 116 2.39 -2.64 -13.22
C ARG A 116 2.65 -1.55 -12.19
N GLN A 117 2.12 -1.77 -10.99
CA GLN A 117 2.30 -0.88 -9.84
C GLN A 117 3.63 -1.18 -9.16
N MET A 118 4.34 -0.12 -8.76
CA MET A 118 5.71 -0.20 -8.27
C MET A 118 5.96 0.77 -7.12
N VAL A 119 7.16 0.67 -6.53
CA VAL A 119 7.60 1.60 -5.49
C VAL A 119 8.39 2.72 -6.15
N TRP A 120 8.12 3.96 -5.78
CA TRP A 120 8.81 5.15 -6.28
C TRP A 120 9.48 5.89 -5.13
N PHE A 121 10.62 6.52 -5.42
CA PHE A 121 11.28 7.44 -4.51
C PHE A 121 11.27 8.81 -5.15
N ALA A 122 10.69 9.77 -4.45
CA ALA A 122 10.63 11.16 -4.86
C ALA A 122 11.47 12.02 -3.94
N ASP A 123 12.39 12.79 -4.51
CA ASP A 123 13.05 13.88 -3.80
C ASP A 123 12.10 15.07 -3.75
N VAL A 124 11.73 15.47 -2.51
CA VAL A 124 10.85 16.61 -2.25
C VAL A 124 11.59 17.76 -1.58
N THR A 125 12.93 17.77 -1.67
CA THR A 125 13.80 18.83 -1.12
C THR A 125 13.36 20.20 -1.61
N VAL A 126 12.96 20.30 -2.88
CA VAL A 126 12.32 21.50 -3.42
C VAL A 126 10.80 21.27 -3.44
N GLU A 127 10.09 21.78 -2.42
CA GLU A 127 8.66 21.56 -2.18
C GLU A 127 7.77 21.75 -3.43
N ASN A 128 8.06 22.75 -4.26
CA ASN A 128 7.27 23.05 -5.46
C ASN A 128 7.77 22.34 -6.74
N ARG A 129 8.79 21.49 -6.63
CA ARG A 129 9.40 20.74 -7.74
C ARG A 129 9.83 19.34 -7.29
N PRO A 130 8.88 18.49 -6.83
CA PRO A 130 9.20 17.11 -6.51
C PRO A 130 9.70 16.39 -7.77
N MET A 131 10.71 15.55 -7.62
CA MET A 131 11.25 14.75 -8.73
C MET A 131 11.37 13.29 -8.32
N VAL A 132 10.91 12.39 -9.20
CA VAL A 132 11.16 10.96 -9.03
C VAL A 132 12.64 10.70 -9.30
N ILE A 133 13.34 10.17 -8.30
CA ILE A 133 14.79 9.89 -8.36
C ILE A 133 15.08 8.42 -8.65
N SER A 134 14.19 7.51 -8.24
CA SER A 134 14.34 6.08 -8.49
C SER A 134 13.01 5.33 -8.36
N SER A 135 13.01 4.06 -8.77
CA SER A 135 11.89 3.15 -8.57
C SER A 135 12.37 1.72 -8.36
N TYR A 136 11.50 0.90 -7.77
CA TYR A 136 11.73 -0.52 -7.57
C TYR A 136 10.49 -1.34 -7.93
N THR A 137 10.72 -2.45 -8.65
CA THR A 137 9.70 -3.47 -8.87
C THR A 137 10.34 -4.86 -8.85
N ALA A 138 9.62 -5.85 -8.32
CA ALA A 138 10.03 -7.24 -8.40
C ALA A 138 10.11 -7.69 -9.87
N LYS A 139 11.10 -8.53 -10.19
CA LYS A 139 11.25 -9.06 -11.56
C LYS A 139 10.19 -10.13 -11.82
N GLU A 140 9.26 -9.85 -12.73
CA GLU A 140 8.19 -10.78 -13.15
C GLU A 140 8.74 -12.20 -13.41
N ALA A 141 9.77 -12.30 -14.24
CA ALA A 141 10.39 -13.56 -14.64
C ALA A 141 11.01 -14.38 -13.49
N SER A 142 11.21 -13.80 -12.30
CA SER A 142 11.76 -14.54 -11.16
C SER A 142 10.78 -15.52 -10.52
N GLY A 143 9.48 -15.39 -10.80
CA GLY A 143 8.45 -16.27 -10.26
C GLY A 143 7.24 -16.47 -11.18
N SER A 144 7.36 -16.08 -12.45
CA SER A 144 6.28 -16.08 -13.45
C SER A 144 5.02 -15.45 -12.89
N PHE A 145 5.17 -14.29 -12.24
CA PHE A 145 4.14 -13.72 -11.38
C PHE A 145 2.88 -13.28 -12.13
N CYS A 146 2.97 -12.92 -13.41
CA CYS A 146 1.76 -12.64 -14.19
C CYS A 146 0.96 -13.92 -14.45
N ASP A 147 1.64 -15.04 -14.70
CA ASP A 147 1.01 -16.34 -14.97
C ASP A 147 0.66 -17.13 -13.71
N ARG A 148 1.27 -16.82 -12.57
CA ARG A 148 1.05 -17.53 -11.31
C ARG A 148 -0.38 -17.39 -10.77
N GLY A 149 -1.08 -16.33 -11.17
CA GLY A 149 -2.43 -16.00 -10.70
C GLY A 149 -2.44 -15.02 -9.54
N GLY A 150 -3.58 -14.36 -9.35
CA GLY A 150 -3.69 -13.25 -8.39
C GLY A 150 -3.01 -11.98 -8.87
N ARG A 151 -2.92 -10.98 -7.98
CA ARG A 151 -2.26 -9.70 -8.26
C ARG A 151 -0.74 -9.83 -8.17
N PHE A 152 -0.03 -9.04 -8.97
CA PHE A 152 1.42 -8.91 -8.96
C PHE A 152 1.83 -7.44 -9.15
N GLY A 153 2.25 -6.81 -8.06
CA GLY A 153 2.67 -5.42 -8.01
C GLY A 153 2.76 -4.98 -6.54
N SER A 154 3.21 -3.77 -6.29
CA SER A 154 3.27 -3.23 -4.92
C SER A 154 1.89 -3.11 -4.30
N HIS A 155 1.82 -3.06 -2.97
CA HIS A 155 0.58 -2.79 -2.26
C HIS A 155 0.75 -1.98 -0.98
N SER A 156 1.39 -2.51 0.05
CA SER A 156 1.55 -1.83 1.34
C SER A 156 2.99 -1.90 1.82
N SER A 157 3.49 -0.84 2.46
CA SER A 157 4.74 -0.87 3.22
C SER A 157 4.51 -1.23 4.69
N ASN A 158 5.60 -1.53 5.42
CA ASN A 158 5.59 -1.40 6.87
C ASN A 158 5.39 0.08 7.25
N GLU A 159 4.62 0.35 8.31
CA GLU A 159 4.35 1.71 8.77
C GLU A 159 5.18 2.06 10.02
N SER A 160 5.63 1.05 10.76
CA SER A 160 6.49 1.22 11.93
C SER A 160 7.79 1.95 11.57
N MET A 161 8.06 3.01 12.33
CA MET A 161 9.31 3.76 12.30
C MET A 161 10.28 3.31 13.41
N ALA A 162 10.16 2.05 13.86
CA ALA A 162 11.04 1.50 14.87
C ALA A 162 12.53 1.62 14.47
N PRO A 163 13.43 2.04 15.39
CA PRO A 163 14.84 2.28 15.07
C PRO A 163 15.58 1.10 14.42
N VAL A 164 15.10 -0.13 14.64
CA VAL A 164 15.68 -1.36 14.08
C VAL A 164 15.73 -1.32 12.54
N TYR A 165 14.73 -0.75 11.87
CA TYR A 165 14.65 -0.68 10.42
C TYR A 165 14.53 0.74 9.86
N TYR A 166 14.15 1.71 10.69
CA TYR A 166 13.96 3.10 10.27
C TYR A 166 15.16 3.67 9.50
N LYS A 167 14.87 4.31 8.36
CA LYS A 167 15.84 4.86 7.38
C LYS A 167 16.87 3.89 6.80
N LYS A 168 16.77 2.59 7.11
CA LYS A 168 17.68 1.55 6.63
C LYS A 168 16.97 0.59 5.69
N MET A 169 15.79 0.13 6.08
CA MET A 169 15.05 -0.91 5.40
C MET A 169 13.60 -0.50 5.19
N ALA A 170 13.04 -0.85 4.03
CA ALA A 170 11.61 -0.84 3.78
C ALA A 170 11.14 -2.25 3.43
N PHE A 171 9.99 -2.65 3.97
CA PHE A 171 9.35 -3.91 3.64
C PHE A 171 8.06 -3.62 2.90
N ILE A 172 7.87 -4.24 1.74
CA ILE A 172 6.72 -3.98 0.87
C ILE A 172 6.05 -5.30 0.52
N SER A 173 4.74 -5.37 0.69
CA SER A 173 3.93 -6.46 0.20
C SER A 173 3.77 -6.33 -1.32
N PHE A 174 3.99 -7.45 -2.01
CA PHE A 174 3.95 -7.57 -3.47
C PHE A 174 2.97 -8.66 -3.91
N PHE A 175 1.85 -8.82 -3.19
CA PHE A 175 0.82 -9.84 -3.45
C PHE A 175 1.40 -11.24 -3.68
N ASN A 176 1.26 -11.80 -4.90
CA ASN A 176 1.71 -13.15 -5.23
C ASN A 176 3.25 -13.30 -5.26
N ALA A 177 3.96 -12.17 -5.21
CA ALA A 177 5.40 -12.07 -5.05
C ALA A 177 5.83 -11.89 -3.59
N GLY A 178 4.91 -12.06 -2.62
CA GLY A 178 5.23 -12.13 -1.20
C GLY A 178 5.62 -10.77 -0.61
N VAL A 179 6.54 -10.75 0.35
CA VAL A 179 7.14 -9.53 0.89
C VAL A 179 8.54 -9.32 0.32
N ARG A 180 8.89 -8.06 0.05
CA ARG A 180 10.20 -7.61 -0.44
C ARG A 180 10.87 -6.74 0.61
N ALA A 181 12.12 -7.01 0.90
CA ALA A 181 12.95 -6.22 1.80
C ALA A 181 13.94 -5.38 0.98
N LEU A 182 13.81 -4.07 1.05
CA LEU A 182 14.64 -3.11 0.33
C LEU A 182 15.60 -2.41 1.28
N ASP A 183 16.87 -2.36 0.91
CA ASP A 183 17.83 -1.39 1.46
C ASP A 183 17.54 -0.02 0.83
N ILE A 184 17.19 0.93 1.69
CA ILE A 184 16.79 2.30 1.31
C ILE A 184 17.79 3.36 1.78
N ARG A 185 18.98 2.95 2.23
CA ARG A 185 20.03 3.89 2.68
C ARG A 185 20.55 4.77 1.55
N ASP A 186 20.51 4.26 0.31
CA ASP A 186 20.66 5.04 -0.91
C ASP A 186 19.32 5.08 -1.67
N PRO A 187 18.49 6.13 -1.47
CA PRO A 187 17.21 6.25 -2.14
C PRO A 187 17.31 6.49 -3.66
N TYR A 188 18.49 6.79 -4.19
CA TYR A 188 18.73 6.87 -5.64
C TYR A 188 18.91 5.48 -6.26
N HIS A 189 19.29 4.48 -5.46
CA HIS A 189 19.52 3.11 -5.91
C HIS A 189 18.97 2.08 -4.89
N PRO A 190 17.64 2.08 -4.63
CA PRO A 190 17.03 1.12 -3.70
C PRO A 190 17.30 -0.30 -4.17
N THR A 191 17.76 -1.16 -3.26
CA THR A 191 18.21 -2.51 -3.61
C THR A 191 17.44 -3.57 -2.83
N GLU A 192 16.87 -4.56 -3.50
CA GLU A 192 16.28 -5.72 -2.84
C GLU A 192 17.38 -6.58 -2.21
N VAL A 193 17.31 -6.76 -0.89
CA VAL A 193 18.27 -7.56 -0.12
C VAL A 193 17.67 -8.86 0.41
N GLY A 194 16.36 -9.05 0.27
CA GLY A 194 15.68 -10.28 0.63
C GLY A 194 14.22 -10.30 0.22
N TYR A 195 13.63 -11.49 0.20
CA TYR A 195 12.20 -11.68 -0.01
C TYR A 195 11.72 -12.94 0.69
N PHE A 196 10.41 -13.02 0.93
CA PHE A 196 9.76 -14.23 1.36
C PHE A 196 8.40 -14.37 0.68
N ILE A 197 8.15 -15.54 0.08
CA ILE A 197 6.89 -15.87 -0.58
C ILE A 197 6.27 -17.04 0.19
N PRO A 198 5.15 -16.85 0.90
CA PRO A 198 4.43 -17.94 1.54
C PRO A 198 4.13 -19.10 0.58
N SER A 199 4.17 -20.31 1.11
CA SER A 199 3.68 -21.48 0.38
C SER A 199 2.15 -21.52 0.38
N ILE A 200 1.55 -21.97 -0.72
CA ILE A 200 0.12 -22.22 -0.79
C ILE A 200 -0.25 -23.31 0.23
N THR A 201 -1.38 -23.12 0.92
CA THR A 201 -1.94 -24.13 1.84
C THR A 201 -3.29 -24.61 1.32
N ALA A 202 -3.86 -25.64 1.98
CA ALA A 202 -5.21 -26.11 1.68
C ALA A 202 -6.29 -25.04 1.95
N ALA A 203 -5.99 -24.02 2.76
CA ALA A 203 -6.89 -22.91 3.07
C ALA A 203 -6.78 -21.74 2.08
N THR A 204 -5.76 -21.73 1.20
CA THR A 204 -5.52 -20.61 0.29
C THR A 204 -6.63 -20.52 -0.76
N ASP A 205 -7.27 -19.37 -0.84
CA ASP A 205 -8.38 -19.10 -1.74
C ASP A 205 -7.95 -18.93 -3.20
N LYS A 206 -8.90 -19.18 -4.10
CA LYS A 206 -8.73 -18.94 -5.53
C LYS A 206 -8.77 -17.45 -5.85
N ARG A 207 -7.99 -17.02 -6.84
CA ARG A 207 -8.04 -15.71 -7.51
C ARG A 207 -8.46 -15.92 -8.96
N CYS A 208 -9.42 -15.13 -9.42
CA CYS A 208 -10.06 -15.33 -10.72
C CYS A 208 -9.87 -14.12 -11.62
N VAL A 209 -9.79 -14.39 -12.92
CA VAL A 209 -9.90 -13.41 -14.00
C VAL A 209 -11.05 -13.82 -14.93
N LYS A 210 -11.64 -12.85 -15.62
CA LYS A 210 -12.63 -13.12 -16.67
C LYS A 210 -11.95 -13.23 -18.02
N ILE A 211 -12.12 -14.36 -18.70
CA ILE A 211 -11.68 -14.58 -20.07
C ILE A 211 -12.90 -15.04 -20.87
N ASP A 212 -13.23 -14.30 -21.93
CA ASP A 212 -14.41 -14.57 -22.77
C ASP A 212 -15.71 -14.75 -21.96
N GLY A 213 -15.86 -13.92 -20.92
CA GLY A 213 -17.02 -13.94 -20.02
C GLY A 213 -17.05 -15.09 -19.01
N LYS A 214 -16.05 -15.97 -18.99
CA LYS A 214 -15.94 -17.10 -18.05
C LYS A 214 -14.82 -16.86 -17.03
N ASP A 215 -15.04 -17.33 -15.80
CA ASP A 215 -14.04 -17.23 -14.75
C ASP A 215 -12.94 -18.29 -14.95
N ARG A 216 -11.68 -17.84 -15.04
CA ARG A 216 -10.50 -18.69 -14.90
C ARG A 216 -9.84 -18.39 -13.57
N CYS A 217 -9.84 -19.37 -12.68
CA CYS A 217 -9.36 -19.22 -11.31
C CYS A 217 -8.09 -20.04 -11.05
N LYS A 218 -7.12 -19.45 -10.36
CA LYS A 218 -5.89 -20.11 -9.86
C LYS A 218 -5.81 -19.95 -8.35
N VAL A 219 -5.20 -20.92 -7.66
CA VAL A 219 -4.88 -20.76 -6.23
C VAL A 219 -3.54 -20.04 -6.14
N ALA A 220 -3.52 -18.87 -5.52
CA ALA A 220 -2.34 -18.04 -5.41
C ALA A 220 -2.35 -17.26 -4.11
N ILE A 221 -1.19 -17.19 -3.46
CA ILE A 221 -0.98 -16.34 -2.30
C ILE A 221 -1.16 -14.87 -2.70
N GLN A 222 -1.58 -14.05 -1.74
CA GLN A 222 -1.79 -12.61 -1.86
C GLN A 222 -1.33 -11.95 -0.56
N THR A 223 -0.02 -11.90 -0.32
CA THR A 223 0.54 -11.17 0.81
C THR A 223 0.10 -9.72 0.70
N ASN A 224 -0.73 -9.28 1.64
CA ASN A 224 -1.47 -8.04 1.55
C ASN A 224 -0.84 -6.96 2.41
N ASN A 225 -0.57 -7.28 3.66
CA ASN A 225 -0.01 -6.35 4.62
C ASN A 225 1.33 -6.85 5.13
N VAL A 226 2.18 -5.90 5.49
CA VAL A 226 3.45 -6.13 6.18
C VAL A 226 3.60 -5.10 7.29
N GLU A 227 4.08 -5.52 8.45
CA GLU A 227 4.46 -4.63 9.54
C GLU A 227 5.71 -5.18 10.25
N THR A 228 6.39 -4.33 11.02
CA THR A 228 7.59 -4.67 11.79
C THR A 228 7.49 -4.18 13.23
N ASP A 229 8.24 -4.81 14.13
CA ASP A 229 8.35 -4.38 15.52
C ASP A 229 9.80 -4.05 15.93
N GLU A 230 9.96 -3.50 17.13
CA GLU A 230 11.28 -3.12 17.68
C GLU A 230 12.22 -4.31 17.93
N ARG A 231 11.70 -5.54 17.99
CA ARG A 231 12.50 -6.77 18.14
C ARG A 231 13.13 -7.20 16.81
N GLY A 232 12.73 -6.59 15.71
CA GLY A 232 13.17 -6.91 14.36
C GLY A 232 12.33 -7.99 13.69
N TYR A 233 11.18 -8.37 14.25
CA TYR A 233 10.27 -9.29 13.57
C TYR A 233 9.48 -8.56 12.48
N ILE A 234 9.19 -9.31 11.42
CA ILE A 234 8.40 -8.86 10.27
C ILE A 234 7.15 -9.72 10.20
N TYR A 235 5.99 -9.09 10.29
CA TYR A 235 4.67 -9.72 10.27
C TYR A 235 4.06 -9.52 8.90
N ILE A 236 3.70 -10.59 8.22
CA ILE A 236 2.99 -10.50 6.94
C ILE A 236 1.67 -11.26 7.02
N VAL A 237 0.64 -10.71 6.39
CA VAL A 237 -0.68 -11.34 6.35
C VAL A 237 -1.21 -11.44 4.94
N ASP A 238 -1.78 -12.59 4.64
CA ASP A 238 -2.26 -12.95 3.33
C ASP A 238 -3.79 -12.81 3.20
N ARG A 239 -4.26 -12.07 2.19
CA ARG A 239 -5.71 -11.86 1.94
C ARG A 239 -6.37 -12.96 1.14
N ALA A 240 -5.61 -13.96 0.70
CA ALA A 240 -6.13 -15.19 0.11
C ALA A 240 -6.16 -16.30 1.16
N ASN A 241 -6.27 -15.96 2.45
CA ASN A 241 -6.45 -16.92 3.54
C ASN A 241 -5.27 -17.89 3.73
N THR A 242 -4.06 -17.49 3.31
CA THR A 242 -2.82 -18.26 3.57
C THR A 242 -2.30 -18.06 5.00
N GLY A 243 -2.88 -17.12 5.75
CA GLY A 243 -2.58 -16.88 7.17
C GLY A 243 -1.56 -15.77 7.43
N LEU A 244 -1.08 -15.72 8.68
CA LEU A 244 -0.08 -14.78 9.16
C LEU A 244 1.27 -15.50 9.30
N HIS A 245 2.35 -14.83 8.89
CA HIS A 245 3.71 -15.32 9.04
C HIS A 245 4.55 -14.30 9.81
N ILE A 246 5.37 -14.79 10.74
CA ILE A 246 6.35 -14.01 11.48
C ILE A 246 7.72 -14.39 10.94
N LEU A 247 8.45 -13.41 10.44
CA LEU A 247 9.72 -13.57 9.75
C LEU A 247 10.82 -12.80 10.50
N GLU A 248 12.06 -13.21 10.28
CA GLU A 248 13.24 -12.46 10.68
C GLU A 248 14.20 -12.36 9.49
N LEU A 249 14.97 -11.26 9.42
CA LEU A 249 16.03 -11.16 8.44
C LEU A 249 17.16 -12.13 8.78
N THR A 250 17.74 -12.72 7.74
CA THR A 250 18.89 -13.63 7.82
C THR A 250 20.00 -13.19 6.86
N GLY A 251 21.22 -13.70 7.06
CA GLY A 251 22.35 -13.52 6.15
C GLY A 251 22.67 -12.05 5.85
N ALA A 252 22.88 -11.75 4.56
CA ALA A 252 23.26 -10.42 4.10
C ALA A 252 22.20 -9.35 4.41
N ALA A 253 20.91 -9.68 4.31
CA ALA A 253 19.83 -8.76 4.64
C ALA A 253 19.89 -8.33 6.11
N ARG A 254 20.17 -9.28 7.01
CA ARG A 254 20.32 -9.02 8.44
C ARG A 254 21.50 -8.09 8.73
N ALA A 255 22.63 -8.32 8.05
CA ALA A 255 23.81 -7.48 8.17
C ALA A 255 23.55 -6.04 7.67
N VAL A 256 22.81 -5.88 6.57
CA VAL A 256 22.40 -4.57 6.04
C VAL A 256 21.54 -3.80 7.05
N ALA A 257 20.64 -4.47 7.76
CA ALA A 257 19.83 -3.85 8.81
C ALA A 257 20.65 -3.44 10.07
N GLY A 258 21.91 -3.87 10.17
CA GLY A 258 22.76 -3.62 11.34
C GLY A 258 22.35 -4.44 12.56
N LEU A 259 21.72 -5.60 12.35
CA LEU A 259 21.33 -6.52 13.41
C LEU A 259 22.48 -7.48 13.74
N PRO A 260 22.67 -7.82 15.04
CA PRO A 260 23.68 -8.79 15.47
C PRO A 260 23.38 -10.22 14.99
#